data_AF-K1TAS0-F1
#
_entry.id   AF-K1TAS0-F1
#
_cell.length_a   1.000
_cell.length_b   1.000
_cell.length_c   1.000
_cell.angle_alpha   90.00
_cell.angle_beta   90.00
_cell.angle_gamma   90.00
#
_symmetry.space_group_name_H-M   'P 1'
#
loop_
_entity.id
_entity.type
_entity.pdbx_description
1 polymer ?
#
loop_
_entity_poly.entity_id
_entity_poly.type
_entity_poly.pdbx_seq_one_letter_code
_entity_poly.pdbx_strand_id
1 'polypeptide(L)'
;MQASVISALGMDINEVEPASAEIVGDNVPIAAYGLPGTGKLRKGVVEAIKRSDSKAVIMAHHGALCMGKDYDEAFKVAAELEKICETTVKNRYRLITGKVAETLGDVAEYIGTLFDSSAKEAPVFEPCNSERDGSVFNISAVDGDGSIVRIDIKTGELVAGNDYPASAEMHRAIYKKRKDVNFIMHTKTPAEVAMSKSGKTMKPLLDDFAQLVGATVRSVTFNPNSTKKTAKKVVKALKGRNGV
;
A
#
# COMPACT_ATOMS: atom_id res chain seq x y z
N MET A 1 -3.89 -5.26 -3.62
CA MET A 1 -4.77 -6.40 -3.32
C MET A 1 -5.94 -5.91 -2.49
N GLN A 2 -7.15 -6.13 -2.98
CA GLN A 2 -8.42 -5.64 -2.42
C GLN A 2 -8.91 -6.51 -1.29
N ALA A 3 -8.60 -7.81 -1.28
CA ALA A 3 -8.93 -8.69 -0.16
C ALA A 3 -8.32 -8.17 1.16
N SER A 4 -7.11 -7.60 1.10
CA SER A 4 -6.47 -6.94 2.25
C SER A 4 -7.29 -5.75 2.77
N VAL A 5 -7.87 -4.93 1.89
CA VAL A 5 -8.74 -3.81 2.28
C VAL A 5 -9.97 -4.35 3.02
N ILE A 6 -10.64 -5.37 2.47
CA ILE A 6 -11.82 -5.97 3.10
C ILE A 6 -11.47 -6.63 4.44
N SER A 7 -10.31 -7.28 4.54
CA SER A 7 -9.86 -7.92 5.78
C SER A 7 -9.69 -6.95 6.95
N ALA A 8 -9.44 -5.67 6.68
CA ALA A 8 -9.37 -4.61 7.68
C ALA A 8 -10.76 -4.11 8.12
N LEU A 9 -11.81 -4.35 7.32
CA LEU A 9 -13.18 -3.94 7.62
C LEU A 9 -13.90 -4.89 8.58
N GLY A 10 -13.42 -6.14 8.73
CA GLY A 10 -13.96 -7.07 9.72
C GLY A 10 -15.33 -7.64 9.36
N MET A 11 -15.68 -7.77 8.08
CA MET A 11 -17.02 -8.15 7.62
C MET A 11 -17.01 -9.37 6.68
N ASP A 12 -18.11 -10.13 6.70
CA ASP A 12 -18.46 -11.05 5.62
C ASP A 12 -18.80 -10.25 4.35
N ILE A 13 -18.52 -10.82 3.17
CA ILE A 13 -19.07 -10.33 1.90
C ILE A 13 -20.28 -11.20 1.58
N ASN A 14 -21.44 -10.58 1.44
CA ASN A 14 -22.67 -11.27 1.07
C ASN A 14 -23.15 -10.78 -0.29
N GLU A 15 -24.05 -11.55 -0.92
CA GLU A 15 -24.68 -11.20 -2.20
C GLU A 15 -23.64 -11.02 -3.32
N VAL A 16 -22.73 -12.00 -3.45
CA VAL A 16 -21.78 -12.04 -4.55
C VAL A 16 -22.53 -12.11 -5.89
N GLU A 17 -22.10 -11.34 -6.89
CA GLU A 17 -22.76 -11.34 -8.20
C GLU A 17 -22.74 -12.75 -8.83
N PRO A 18 -23.81 -13.17 -9.54
CA PRO A 18 -23.98 -14.56 -9.99
C PRO A 18 -22.77 -15.14 -10.74
N ALA A 19 -22.15 -14.36 -11.63
CA ALA A 19 -20.98 -14.80 -12.40
C ALA A 19 -19.75 -15.08 -11.51
N SER A 20 -19.54 -14.27 -10.48
CA SER A 20 -18.46 -14.48 -9.51
C SER A 20 -18.82 -15.57 -8.50
N ALA A 21 -20.10 -15.72 -8.17
CA ALA A 21 -20.62 -16.74 -7.27
C ALA A 21 -20.43 -18.16 -7.82
N GLU A 22 -20.53 -18.37 -9.14
CA GLU A 22 -20.19 -19.65 -9.78
C GLU A 22 -18.72 -20.07 -9.54
N ILE A 23 -17.84 -19.10 -9.31
CA ILE A 23 -16.41 -19.34 -9.11
C ILE A 23 -16.09 -19.46 -7.62
N VAL A 24 -16.57 -18.51 -6.81
CA VAL A 24 -16.15 -18.31 -5.41
C VAL A 24 -17.21 -18.80 -4.40
N GLY A 25 -18.50 -18.75 -4.75
CA GLY A 25 -19.64 -18.99 -3.87
C GLY A 25 -20.48 -17.72 -3.62
N ASP A 26 -21.72 -17.90 -3.15
CA ASP A 26 -22.69 -16.80 -2.97
C ASP A 26 -22.30 -15.78 -1.91
N ASN A 27 -21.46 -16.20 -0.95
CA ASN A 27 -20.95 -15.37 0.13
C ASN A 27 -19.47 -15.70 0.35
N VAL A 28 -18.71 -14.77 0.94
CA VAL A 28 -17.32 -14.98 1.37
C VAL A 28 -17.23 -14.68 2.87
N PRO A 29 -17.02 -15.68 3.73
CA PRO A 29 -16.95 -15.49 5.17
C PRO A 29 -15.64 -14.83 5.58
N ILE A 30 -15.70 -14.04 6.65
CA ILE A 30 -14.53 -13.61 7.41
C ILE A 30 -14.22 -14.58 8.55
N ALA A 31 -12.94 -14.94 8.66
CA ALA A 31 -12.38 -15.66 9.78
C ALA A 31 -11.98 -14.70 10.91
N ALA A 32 -12.20 -15.12 12.15
CA ALA A 32 -11.78 -14.37 13.33
C ALA A 32 -10.26 -14.18 13.39
N TYR A 33 -9.82 -13.03 13.90
CA TYR A 33 -8.40 -12.71 14.01
C TYR A 33 -7.64 -13.64 14.96
N GLY A 34 -6.45 -14.05 14.52
CA GLY A 34 -5.42 -14.66 15.35
C GLY A 34 -4.04 -14.31 14.79
N LEU A 35 -3.02 -14.30 15.65
CA LEU A 35 -1.65 -14.00 15.22
C LEU A 35 -1.14 -15.04 14.20
N PRO A 36 -0.24 -14.67 13.26
CA PRO A 36 0.34 -15.59 12.30
C PRO A 36 0.98 -16.79 12.99
N GLY A 37 0.82 -17.98 12.41
CA GLY A 37 1.37 -19.23 12.94
C GLY A 37 0.64 -19.79 14.19
N THR A 38 -0.35 -19.08 14.75
CA THR A 38 -1.05 -19.55 15.95
C THR A 38 -2.19 -20.51 15.66
N GLY A 39 -2.50 -21.37 16.64
CA GLY A 39 -3.69 -22.22 16.60
C GLY A 39 -5.00 -21.43 16.57
N LYS A 40 -5.01 -20.20 17.11
CA LYS A 40 -6.18 -19.31 17.07
C LYS A 40 -6.54 -18.93 15.64
N LEU A 41 -5.55 -18.55 14.82
CA LEU A 41 -5.76 -18.25 13.41
C LEU A 41 -6.31 -19.47 12.66
N ARG A 42 -5.66 -20.64 12.84
CA ARG A 42 -6.11 -21.89 12.22
C ARG A 42 -7.55 -22.23 12.60
N LYS A 43 -7.90 -22.13 13.88
CA LYS A 43 -9.27 -22.38 14.35
C LYS A 43 -10.26 -21.39 13.73
N GLY A 44 -9.92 -20.10 13.69
CA GLY A 44 -10.78 -19.08 13.08
C GLY A 44 -11.08 -19.36 11.61
N VAL A 45 -10.07 -19.76 10.84
CA VAL A 45 -10.22 -20.14 9.43
C VAL A 45 -11.06 -21.41 9.28
N VAL A 46 -10.79 -22.45 10.07
CA VAL A 46 -11.57 -23.70 10.03
C VAL A 46 -13.04 -23.46 10.34
N GLU A 47 -13.37 -22.62 11.33
CA GLU A 47 -14.77 -22.30 11.66
C GLU A 47 -15.44 -21.46 10.56
N ALA A 48 -14.70 -20.59 9.85
CA ALA A 48 -15.23 -19.87 8.69
C ALA A 48 -15.55 -20.83 7.52
N ILE A 49 -14.67 -21.81 7.26
CA ILE A 49 -14.89 -22.85 6.24
C ILE A 49 -16.08 -23.74 6.60
N LYS A 50 -16.29 -24.09 7.87
CA LYS A 50 -17.42 -24.94 8.28
C LYS A 50 -18.79 -24.28 8.10
N ARG A 51 -18.86 -22.95 8.13
CA ARG A 51 -20.13 -22.20 8.07
C ARG A 51 -20.48 -21.68 6.67
N SER A 52 -19.66 -21.98 5.66
CA SER A 52 -19.83 -21.50 4.29
C SER A 52 -19.27 -22.51 3.30
N ASP A 53 -19.91 -22.63 2.15
CA ASP A 53 -19.44 -23.40 1.00
C ASP A 53 -18.51 -22.59 0.07
N SER A 54 -18.14 -21.37 0.47
CA SER A 54 -17.23 -20.51 -0.28
C SER A 54 -15.87 -21.15 -0.50
N LYS A 55 -15.31 -20.97 -1.68
CA LYS A 55 -13.93 -21.32 -2.01
C LYS A 55 -12.91 -20.28 -1.51
N ALA A 56 -13.39 -19.20 -0.89
CA ALA A 56 -12.55 -18.17 -0.32
C ALA A 56 -12.92 -17.87 1.14
N VAL A 57 -11.94 -17.44 1.93
CA VAL A 57 -12.13 -16.94 3.28
C VAL A 57 -11.32 -15.66 3.43
N ILE A 58 -11.97 -14.56 3.83
CA ILE A 58 -11.25 -13.36 4.25
C ILE A 58 -10.70 -13.62 5.65
N MET A 59 -9.41 -13.38 5.87
CA MET A 59 -8.76 -13.53 7.17
C MET A 59 -8.59 -12.16 7.79
N ALA A 60 -9.36 -11.83 8.83
CA ALA A 60 -9.32 -10.49 9.45
C ALA A 60 -7.88 -10.04 9.73
N HIS A 61 -7.50 -8.87 9.24
CA HIS A 61 -6.15 -8.28 9.35
C HIS A 61 -4.97 -9.07 8.71
N HIS A 62 -5.24 -10.07 7.88
CA HIS A 62 -4.20 -10.82 7.13
C HIS A 62 -4.37 -10.68 5.61
N GLY A 63 -5.59 -10.88 5.10
CA GLY A 63 -5.85 -10.97 3.66
C GLY A 63 -6.90 -12.04 3.38
N ALA A 64 -6.56 -13.03 2.56
CA ALA A 64 -7.48 -14.11 2.20
C ALA A 64 -6.79 -15.47 2.07
N LEU A 65 -7.57 -16.53 2.26
CA LEU A 65 -7.28 -17.90 1.88
C LEU A 65 -8.19 -18.27 0.71
N CYS A 66 -7.63 -18.76 -0.40
CA CYS A 66 -8.37 -19.23 -1.56
C CYS A 66 -8.09 -20.73 -1.77
N MET A 67 -9.13 -21.46 -2.16
CA MET A 67 -9.10 -22.92 -2.29
C MET A 67 -9.58 -23.33 -3.69
N GLY A 68 -9.01 -24.40 -4.22
CA GLY A 68 -9.38 -25.01 -5.49
C GLY A 68 -8.91 -26.47 -5.51
N LYS A 69 -9.45 -27.26 -6.43
CA LYS A 69 -9.03 -28.67 -6.61
C LYS A 69 -7.60 -28.79 -7.15
N ASP A 70 -7.13 -27.75 -7.82
CA ASP A 70 -5.81 -27.61 -8.42
C ASP A 70 -5.34 -26.14 -8.35
N TYR A 71 -4.10 -25.89 -8.78
CA TYR A 71 -3.53 -24.54 -8.76
C TYR A 71 -4.29 -23.55 -9.63
N ASP A 72 -4.74 -23.97 -10.82
CA ASP A 72 -5.44 -23.10 -11.76
C ASP A 72 -6.77 -22.61 -11.18
N GLU A 73 -7.54 -23.52 -10.56
CA GLU A 73 -8.77 -23.14 -9.87
C GLU A 73 -8.50 -22.24 -8.67
N ALA A 74 -7.48 -22.54 -7.85
CA ALA A 74 -7.15 -21.71 -6.69
C ALA A 74 -6.74 -20.28 -7.11
N PHE A 75 -5.94 -20.12 -8.16
CA PHE A 75 -5.59 -18.81 -8.72
C PHE A 75 -6.78 -18.11 -9.36
N LYS A 76 -7.68 -18.85 -10.03
CA LYS A 76 -8.93 -18.30 -10.56
C LYS A 76 -9.81 -17.74 -9.44
N VAL A 77 -9.97 -18.50 -8.34
CA VAL A 77 -10.71 -18.05 -7.15
C VAL A 77 -10.06 -16.81 -6.54
N ALA A 78 -8.72 -16.77 -6.42
CA ALA A 78 -8.01 -15.61 -5.90
C ALA A 78 -8.20 -14.36 -6.78
N ALA A 79 -8.07 -14.49 -8.10
CA ALA A 79 -8.28 -13.39 -9.04
C ALA A 79 -9.73 -12.88 -9.04
N GLU A 80 -10.71 -13.79 -8.92
CA GLU A 80 -12.12 -13.41 -8.86
C GLU A 80 -12.48 -12.76 -7.52
N LEU A 81 -11.92 -13.26 -6.42
CA LEU A 81 -12.08 -12.66 -5.09
C LEU A 81 -11.63 -11.19 -5.06
N GLU A 82 -10.53 -10.87 -5.75
CA GLU A 82 -10.05 -9.49 -5.85
C GLU A 82 -11.08 -8.57 -6.53
N LYS A 83 -11.79 -9.06 -7.57
CA LYS A 83 -12.89 -8.31 -8.21
C LYS A 83 -14.08 -8.14 -7.26
N ILE A 84 -14.49 -9.21 -6.57
CA ILE A 84 -15.57 -9.17 -5.57
C ILE A 84 -15.26 -8.12 -4.49
N CYS A 85 -14.02 -8.10 -4.00
CA CYS A 85 -13.57 -7.14 -3.01
C CYS A 85 -13.57 -5.70 -3.55
N GLU A 86 -13.12 -5.48 -4.79
CA GLU A 86 -13.20 -4.17 -5.45
C GLU A 86 -14.64 -3.66 -5.55
N THR A 87 -15.55 -4.51 -6.05
CA THR A 87 -16.98 -4.20 -6.17
C THR A 87 -17.59 -3.89 -4.81
N THR A 88 -17.22 -4.63 -3.76
CA THR A 88 -17.67 -4.38 -2.38
C THR A 88 -17.27 -2.98 -1.90
N VAL A 89 -16.03 -2.55 -2.16
CA VAL A 89 -15.55 -1.21 -1.80
C VAL A 89 -16.31 -0.13 -2.60
N LYS A 90 -16.48 -0.32 -3.91
CA LYS A 90 -17.23 0.61 -4.78
C LYS A 90 -18.70 0.72 -4.37
N ASN A 91 -19.33 -0.38 -3.98
CA ASN A 91 -20.71 -0.39 -3.50
C ASN A 91 -20.86 0.36 -2.18
N ARG A 92 -19.93 0.18 -1.23
CA ARG A 92 -19.90 0.99 0.00
C ARG A 92 -19.76 2.48 -0.29
N TYR A 93 -18.85 2.84 -1.20
CA TYR A 93 -18.70 4.23 -1.66
C TYR A 93 -20.02 4.77 -2.23
N ARG A 94 -20.70 3.99 -3.07
CA ARG A 94 -22.00 4.38 -3.66
C ARG A 94 -23.08 4.57 -2.60
N LEU A 95 -23.17 3.68 -1.62
CA LEU A 95 -24.15 3.81 -0.53
C LEU A 95 -23.92 5.06 0.32
N ILE A 96 -22.66 5.46 0.53
CA ILE A 96 -22.32 6.64 1.33
C ILE A 96 -22.51 7.94 0.54
N THR A 97 -22.13 7.95 -0.73
CA THR A 97 -22.04 9.19 -1.52
C THR A 97 -23.17 9.40 -2.53
N GLY A 98 -23.93 8.34 -2.84
CA GLY A 98 -24.90 8.31 -3.94
C GLY A 98 -24.27 8.25 -5.34
N LYS A 99 -22.93 8.22 -5.45
CA LYS A 99 -22.19 8.24 -6.72
C LYS A 99 -21.63 6.87 -7.08
N VAL A 100 -21.43 6.61 -8.36
CA VAL A 100 -20.75 5.39 -8.83
C VAL A 100 -19.27 5.69 -9.02
N ALA A 101 -18.40 4.83 -8.48
CA ALA A 101 -16.96 4.89 -8.72
C ALA A 101 -16.62 3.99 -9.92
N GLU A 102 -15.94 4.54 -10.92
CA GLU A 102 -15.37 3.78 -12.03
C GLU A 102 -14.15 2.99 -11.57
N THR A 103 -13.32 3.60 -10.74
CA THR A 103 -12.10 3.01 -10.19
C THR A 103 -12.02 3.21 -8.68
N LEU A 104 -11.12 2.46 -8.02
CA LEU A 104 -10.80 2.75 -6.62
C LEU A 104 -10.04 4.08 -6.43
N GLY A 105 -9.55 4.68 -7.51
CA GLY A 105 -9.02 6.04 -7.50
C GLY A 105 -10.08 7.06 -7.08
N ASP A 106 -11.30 6.92 -7.58
CA ASP A 106 -12.43 7.81 -7.24
C ASP A 106 -12.79 7.72 -5.75
N VAL A 107 -12.73 6.49 -5.21
CA VAL A 107 -12.95 6.23 -3.78
C VAL A 107 -11.84 6.90 -2.95
N ALA A 108 -10.58 6.77 -3.36
CA ALA A 108 -9.45 7.39 -2.69
C ALA A 108 -9.52 8.93 -2.75
N GLU A 109 -9.90 9.50 -3.89
CA GLU A 109 -10.09 10.95 -4.04
C GLU A 109 -11.14 11.47 -3.07
N TYR A 110 -12.30 10.81 -3.00
CA TYR A 110 -13.34 11.14 -2.05
C TYR A 110 -12.84 11.07 -0.60
N ILE A 111 -12.14 10.00 -0.20
CA ILE A 111 -11.53 9.91 1.14
C ILE A 111 -10.59 11.09 1.38
N GLY A 112 -9.81 11.47 0.37
CA GLY A 112 -8.94 12.65 0.42
C GLY A 112 -9.68 13.94 0.74
N THR A 113 -10.92 14.11 0.27
CA THR A 113 -11.75 15.28 0.58
C THR A 113 -12.32 15.30 2.00
N LEU A 114 -12.34 14.14 2.69
CA LEU A 114 -12.81 14.04 4.07
C LEU A 114 -11.79 14.56 5.09
N PHE A 115 -10.53 14.75 4.67
CA PHE A 115 -9.50 15.32 5.51
C PHE A 115 -9.50 16.85 5.43
N ASP A 116 -9.10 17.50 6.54
CA ASP A 116 -9.19 18.95 6.72
C ASP A 116 -8.43 19.70 5.62
N SER A 117 -9.17 20.55 4.89
CA SER A 117 -8.67 21.40 3.81
C SER A 117 -7.88 22.63 4.30
N SER A 118 -7.77 22.83 5.62
CA SER A 118 -6.96 23.90 6.22
C SER A 118 -5.45 23.71 6.07
N ALA A 119 -5.00 22.50 5.70
CA ALA A 119 -3.60 22.22 5.41
C ALA A 119 -3.15 22.95 4.14
N LYS A 120 -2.10 23.77 4.24
CA LYS A 120 -1.48 24.40 3.07
C LYS A 120 -1.12 23.34 2.04
N GLU A 121 -1.45 23.60 0.77
CA GLU A 121 -1.03 22.73 -0.34
C GLU A 121 0.46 22.47 -0.26
N ALA A 122 0.81 21.19 -0.20
CA ALA A 122 2.21 20.76 -0.24
C ALA A 122 2.72 20.88 -1.68
N PRO A 123 3.98 21.30 -1.89
CA PRO A 123 4.56 21.29 -3.22
C PRO A 123 4.52 19.87 -3.80
N VAL A 124 3.99 19.73 -5.02
CA VAL A 124 4.03 18.48 -5.77
C VAL A 124 5.40 18.37 -6.43
N PHE A 125 5.96 17.17 -6.43
CA PHE A 125 7.22 16.85 -7.07
C PHE A 125 7.20 15.41 -7.56
N GLU A 126 7.97 15.13 -8.61
CA GLU A 126 7.93 13.82 -9.24
C GLU A 126 8.66 12.74 -8.40
N PRO A 127 8.07 11.55 -8.29
CA PRO A 127 8.70 10.43 -7.66
C PRO A 127 9.81 9.84 -8.54
N CYS A 128 10.76 9.17 -7.89
CA CYS A 128 11.81 8.42 -8.57
C CYS A 128 12.13 7.15 -7.77
N ASN A 129 12.58 6.12 -8.46
CA ASN A 129 13.12 4.93 -7.82
C ASN A 129 14.63 5.06 -7.71
N SER A 130 15.22 4.35 -6.75
CA SER A 130 16.67 4.31 -6.65
C SER A 130 17.21 3.03 -6.05
N GLU A 131 18.45 2.74 -6.38
CA GLU A 131 19.22 1.60 -5.88
C GLU A 131 20.60 2.05 -5.42
N ARG A 132 21.08 1.54 -4.29
CA ARG A 132 22.45 1.73 -3.80
C ARG A 132 23.41 0.84 -4.57
N ASP A 133 24.53 1.43 -4.98
CA ASP A 133 25.68 0.73 -5.54
C ASP A 133 26.96 1.20 -4.83
N GLY A 134 27.35 0.49 -3.77
CA GLY A 134 28.50 0.85 -2.95
C GLY A 134 28.39 2.26 -2.33
N SER A 135 29.29 3.16 -2.75
CA SER A 135 29.34 4.55 -2.31
C SER A 135 28.44 5.51 -3.10
N VAL A 136 27.85 5.03 -4.19
CA VAL A 136 26.93 5.80 -5.05
C VAL A 136 25.52 5.20 -4.98
N PHE A 137 24.56 5.90 -5.58
CA PHE A 137 23.24 5.35 -5.84
C PHE A 137 22.75 5.77 -7.23
N ASN A 138 22.00 4.87 -7.84
CA ASN A 138 21.39 5.01 -9.16
C ASN A 138 19.95 5.48 -8.97
N ILE A 139 19.52 6.50 -9.70
CA ILE A 139 18.14 7.00 -9.75
C ILE A 139 17.57 6.70 -11.13
N SER A 140 16.33 6.24 -11.16
CA SER A 140 15.51 6.15 -12.37
C SER A 140 14.15 6.80 -12.16
N ALA A 141 13.54 7.30 -13.24
CA ALA A 141 12.13 7.66 -13.20
C ALA A 141 11.27 6.41 -12.94
N VAL A 142 10.09 6.58 -12.34
CA VAL A 142 9.20 5.46 -11.99
C VAL A 142 8.70 4.73 -13.25
N ASP A 143 8.35 5.49 -14.29
CA ASP A 143 7.82 4.99 -15.57
C ASP A 143 8.71 5.39 -16.77
N GLY A 144 10.01 5.61 -16.51
CA GLY A 144 10.93 6.17 -17.51
C GLY A 144 11.48 5.17 -18.53
N ASP A 145 12.14 5.71 -19.54
CA ASP A 145 12.85 4.98 -20.62
C ASP A 145 14.11 4.22 -20.18
N GLY A 146 14.33 4.08 -18.87
CA GLY A 146 15.54 3.48 -18.32
C GLY A 146 16.73 4.43 -18.20
N SER A 147 16.56 5.74 -18.38
CA SER A 147 17.58 6.73 -18.05
C SER A 147 17.99 6.64 -16.57
N ILE A 148 19.29 6.43 -16.33
CA ILE A 148 19.86 6.29 -14.98
C ILE A 148 20.78 7.46 -14.67
N VAL A 149 20.58 8.08 -13.51
CA VAL A 149 21.47 9.09 -12.94
C VAL A 149 22.22 8.50 -11.76
N ARG A 150 23.54 8.67 -11.69
CA ARG A 150 24.39 8.15 -10.60
C ARG A 150 24.89 9.30 -9.74
N ILE A 151 24.71 9.20 -8.43
CA ILE A 151 25.03 10.27 -7.49
C ILE A 151 25.86 9.72 -6.32
N ASP A 152 26.93 10.42 -5.94
CA ASP A 152 27.72 10.06 -4.76
C ASP A 152 26.93 10.30 -3.47
N ILE A 153 26.85 9.30 -2.59
CA ILE A 153 26.04 9.38 -1.38
C ILE A 153 26.64 10.38 -0.37
N LYS A 154 27.96 10.50 -0.32
CA LYS A 154 28.68 11.32 0.66
C LYS A 154 28.61 12.80 0.28
N THR A 155 29.06 13.13 -0.93
CA THR A 155 29.17 14.50 -1.46
C THR A 155 27.83 14.99 -2.01
N GLY A 156 27.09 14.13 -2.70
CA GLY A 156 25.90 14.49 -3.47
C GLY A 156 26.21 14.98 -4.88
N GLU A 157 27.44 14.78 -5.34
CA GLU A 157 27.87 15.13 -6.69
C GLU A 157 27.37 14.11 -7.71
N LEU A 158 27.08 14.60 -8.91
CA LEU A 158 26.72 13.79 -10.06
C LEU A 158 27.95 13.02 -10.54
N VAL A 159 27.82 11.70 -10.63
CA VAL A 159 28.88 10.79 -11.12
C VAL A 159 28.64 10.42 -12.58
N ALA A 160 27.38 10.23 -12.98
CA ALA A 160 26.98 9.99 -14.37
C ALA A 160 25.51 10.39 -14.59
N GLY A 161 25.15 10.74 -15.84
CA GLY A 161 23.85 11.28 -16.20
C GLY A 161 23.88 12.80 -16.36
N ASN A 162 22.70 13.42 -16.48
CA ASN A 162 22.57 14.86 -16.71
C ASN A 162 21.97 15.58 -15.51
N ASP A 163 20.64 15.58 -15.39
CA ASP A 163 19.90 16.22 -14.32
C ASP A 163 19.09 15.19 -13.53
N TYR A 164 18.77 15.49 -12.27
CA TYR A 164 18.00 14.63 -11.40
C TYR A 164 16.94 15.42 -10.62
N PRO A 165 15.81 14.78 -10.26
CA PRO A 165 14.73 15.47 -9.59
C PRO A 165 15.13 15.90 -8.17
N ALA A 166 14.50 16.96 -7.65
CA ALA A 166 14.75 17.44 -6.28
C ALA A 166 14.54 16.36 -5.20
N SER A 167 13.70 15.34 -5.48
CA SER A 167 13.50 14.16 -4.63
C SER A 167 14.77 13.31 -4.43
N ALA A 168 15.76 13.38 -5.33
CA ALA A 168 17.04 12.69 -5.20
C ALA A 168 17.74 12.96 -3.85
N GLU A 169 17.63 14.20 -3.34
CA GLU A 169 18.24 14.57 -2.06
C GLU A 169 17.60 13.83 -0.87
N MET A 170 16.30 13.51 -0.97
CA MET A 170 15.61 12.68 0.01
C MET A 170 16.22 11.26 0.04
N HIS A 171 16.39 10.65 -1.14
CA HIS A 171 16.97 9.32 -1.30
C HIS A 171 18.41 9.28 -0.79
N ARG A 172 19.23 10.25 -1.19
CA ARG A 172 20.61 10.43 -0.70
C ARG A 172 20.66 10.52 0.82
N ALA A 173 19.80 11.35 1.43
CA ALA A 173 19.78 11.51 2.88
C ALA A 173 19.41 10.21 3.60
N ILE A 174 18.48 9.42 3.05
CA ILE A 174 18.13 8.08 3.54
C ILE A 174 19.34 7.17 3.43
N TYR A 175 19.94 7.01 2.25
CA TYR A 175 21.11 6.15 2.05
C TYR A 175 22.32 6.54 2.90
N LYS A 176 22.51 7.84 3.15
CA LYS A 176 23.58 8.34 4.01
C LYS A 176 23.39 7.91 5.47
N LYS A 177 22.14 7.89 5.95
CA LYS A 177 21.81 7.56 7.35
C LYS A 177 21.52 6.07 7.60
N ARG A 178 20.88 5.38 6.66
CA ARG A 178 20.44 3.97 6.72
C ARG A 178 21.31 3.14 5.79
N LYS A 179 22.35 2.51 6.35
CA LYS A 179 23.29 1.66 5.60
C LYS A 179 22.70 0.31 5.22
N ASP A 180 21.64 -0.07 5.91
CA ASP A 180 20.82 -1.27 5.68
C ASP A 180 19.86 -1.14 4.49
N VAL A 181 19.60 0.07 3.99
CA VAL A 181 18.70 0.31 2.85
C VAL A 181 19.49 0.29 1.55
N ASN A 182 19.05 -0.56 0.62
CA ASN A 182 19.64 -0.72 -0.73
C ASN A 182 18.70 -0.30 -1.86
N PHE A 183 17.40 -0.27 -1.63
CA PHE A 183 16.41 0.16 -2.63
C PHE A 183 15.41 1.11 -1.97
N ILE A 184 15.02 2.14 -2.71
CA ILE A 184 13.96 3.06 -2.32
C ILE A 184 13.00 3.19 -3.50
N MET A 185 11.76 2.79 -3.26
CA MET A 185 10.64 3.05 -4.17
C MET A 185 9.89 4.28 -3.67
N HIS A 186 9.59 5.20 -4.58
CA HIS A 186 8.75 6.35 -4.30
C HIS A 186 7.52 6.26 -5.20
N THR A 187 6.35 6.17 -4.59
CA THR A 187 5.06 5.92 -5.24
C THR A 187 4.08 7.05 -4.95
N LYS A 188 3.11 7.25 -5.86
CA LYS A 188 2.08 8.31 -5.77
C LYS A 188 0.69 7.83 -6.16
N THR A 189 0.33 6.60 -5.79
CA THR A 189 -1.01 6.06 -6.04
C THR A 189 -2.09 6.95 -5.41
N PRO A 190 -3.33 6.96 -5.94
CA PRO A 190 -4.42 7.76 -5.37
C PRO A 190 -4.64 7.53 -3.87
N ALA A 191 -4.52 6.29 -3.40
CA ALA A 191 -4.66 5.94 -1.98
C ALA A 191 -3.54 6.53 -1.11
N GLU A 192 -2.28 6.49 -1.58
CA GLU A 192 -1.15 7.09 -0.87
C GLU A 192 -1.30 8.60 -0.77
N VAL A 193 -1.71 9.26 -1.86
CA VAL A 193 -1.95 10.71 -1.89
C VAL A 193 -3.10 11.08 -0.95
N ALA A 194 -4.21 10.34 -0.96
CA ALA A 194 -5.33 10.56 -0.05
C ALA A 194 -4.91 10.43 1.42
N MET A 195 -4.14 9.39 1.76
CA MET A 195 -3.62 9.21 3.12
C MET A 195 -2.59 10.28 3.49
N SER A 196 -1.74 10.70 2.55
CA SER A 196 -0.75 11.77 2.76
C SER A 196 -1.42 13.11 3.09
N LYS A 197 -2.50 13.46 2.37
CA LYS A 197 -3.34 14.65 2.65
C LYS A 197 -3.90 14.68 4.06
N SER A 198 -4.13 13.53 4.70
CA SER A 198 -4.59 13.49 6.08
C SER A 198 -3.60 14.11 7.07
N GLY A 199 -2.30 14.12 6.74
CA GLY A 199 -1.21 14.54 7.63
C GLY A 199 -1.05 13.68 8.89
N LYS A 200 -1.86 12.62 9.06
CA LYS A 200 -1.91 11.79 10.26
C LYS A 200 -0.86 10.69 10.19
N THR A 201 -0.45 10.22 11.37
CA THR A 201 0.30 8.96 11.49
C THR A 201 -0.67 7.79 11.29
N MET A 202 -0.41 6.95 10.29
CA MET A 202 -1.20 5.77 9.99
C MET A 202 -0.78 4.60 10.87
N LYS A 203 -1.77 3.85 11.39
CA LYS A 203 -1.55 2.58 12.08
C LYS A 203 -1.62 1.41 11.09
N PRO A 204 -0.83 0.35 11.27
CA PRO A 204 -0.95 -0.86 10.47
C PRO A 204 -2.29 -1.52 10.76
N LEU A 205 -3.11 -1.70 9.73
CA LEU A 205 -4.37 -2.47 9.83
C LEU A 205 -4.18 -3.93 9.44
N LEU A 206 -2.98 -4.31 9.01
CA LEU A 206 -2.61 -5.66 8.59
C LEU A 206 -1.32 -6.08 9.29
N ASP A 207 -1.23 -7.35 9.68
CA ASP A 207 -0.05 -7.89 10.37
C ASP A 207 1.19 -7.82 9.46
N ASP A 208 1.08 -8.23 8.20
CA ASP A 208 2.19 -8.20 7.24
C ASP A 208 2.66 -6.76 6.97
N PHE A 209 1.73 -5.81 6.92
CA PHE A 209 2.07 -4.39 6.80
C PHE A 209 2.93 -3.95 8.00
N ALA A 210 2.55 -4.35 9.21
CA ALA A 210 3.32 -4.01 10.42
C ALA A 210 4.73 -4.62 10.40
N GLN A 211 4.89 -5.84 9.86
CA GLN A 211 6.17 -6.54 9.77
C GLN A 211 7.08 -5.92 8.70
N LEU A 212 6.53 -5.57 7.53
CA LEU A 212 7.28 -5.03 6.40
C LEU A 212 7.63 -3.55 6.59
N VAL A 213 6.66 -2.75 7.01
CA VAL A 213 6.75 -1.29 7.05
C VAL A 213 7.06 -0.77 8.45
N GLY A 214 6.45 -1.38 9.48
CA GLY A 214 6.60 -1.02 10.88
C GLY A 214 5.27 -0.72 11.57
N ALA A 215 5.33 -0.55 12.89
CA ALA A 215 4.15 -0.37 13.74
C ALA A 215 3.35 0.93 13.48
N THR A 216 3.88 1.88 12.69
CA THR A 216 3.16 3.04 12.15
C THR A 216 3.85 3.56 10.89
N VAL A 217 3.12 4.28 10.03
CA VAL A 217 3.69 5.14 8.97
C VAL A 217 3.44 6.59 9.31
N ARG A 218 4.47 7.44 9.18
CA ARG A 218 4.44 8.82 9.64
C ARG A 218 4.45 9.78 8.45
N SER A 219 3.35 10.49 8.23
CA SER A 219 3.32 11.55 7.21
C SER A 219 4.29 12.70 7.54
N VAL A 220 5.01 13.17 6.52
CA VAL A 220 5.99 14.25 6.62
C VAL A 220 6.00 15.09 5.33
N THR A 221 6.05 16.40 5.47
CA THR A 221 6.18 17.30 4.30
C THR A 221 7.62 17.37 3.81
N PHE A 222 7.83 16.99 2.54
CA PHE A 222 9.03 17.33 1.79
C PHE A 222 8.82 18.63 1.00
N ASN A 223 9.84 19.48 0.94
CA ASN A 223 9.78 20.71 0.15
C ASN A 223 10.92 20.71 -0.88
N PRO A 224 10.61 20.66 -2.20
CA PRO A 224 11.61 20.64 -3.27
C PRO A 224 12.43 21.94 -3.34
N ASN A 225 11.93 23.04 -2.77
CA ASN A 225 12.67 24.31 -2.65
C ASN A 225 13.56 24.37 -1.38
N SER A 226 13.50 23.35 -0.52
CA SER A 226 14.30 23.25 0.71
C SER A 226 14.67 21.79 1.01
N THR A 227 15.26 21.12 0.02
CA THR A 227 15.49 19.67 -0.01
C THR A 227 16.31 19.18 1.18
N LYS A 228 17.50 19.74 1.43
CA LYS A 228 18.40 19.31 2.53
C LYS A 228 17.73 19.36 3.92
N LYS A 229 16.95 20.43 4.19
CA LYS A 229 16.28 20.63 5.49
C LYS A 229 15.13 19.63 5.66
N THR A 230 14.32 19.45 4.61
CA THR A 230 13.14 18.59 4.67
C THR A 230 13.48 17.10 4.55
N ALA A 231 14.51 16.73 3.79
CA ALA A 231 15.05 15.37 3.74
C ALA A 231 15.50 14.86 5.13
N LYS A 232 16.10 15.72 5.97
CA LYS A 232 16.41 15.38 7.37
C LYS A 232 15.16 15.02 8.19
N LYS A 233 14.03 15.67 7.91
CA LYS A 233 12.75 15.35 8.57
C LYS A 233 12.24 13.98 8.12
N VAL A 234 12.31 13.68 6.82
CA VAL A 234 11.97 12.36 6.26
C VAL A 234 12.78 11.26 6.93
N VAL A 235 14.11 11.42 6.98
CA VAL A 235 15.02 10.47 7.66
C VAL A 235 14.66 10.27 9.14
N LYS A 236 14.28 11.34 9.85
CA LYS A 236 13.84 11.23 11.26
C LYS A 236 12.52 10.47 11.39
N ALA A 237 11.58 10.70 10.47
CA ALA A 237 10.29 10.02 10.45
C ALA A 237 10.46 8.52 10.19
N LEU A 238 11.37 8.12 9.29
CA LEU A 238 11.75 6.73 9.00
C LEU A 238 12.46 5.98 10.14
N LYS A 239 12.77 6.60 11.28
CA LYS A 239 13.45 5.89 12.38
C LYS A 239 12.60 4.71 12.85
N GLY A 240 13.14 3.49 12.70
CA GLY A 240 12.48 2.23 13.08
C GLY A 240 11.34 1.80 12.15
N ARG A 241 11.32 2.31 10.91
CA ARG A 241 10.29 2.06 9.89
C ARG A 241 10.95 1.91 8.52
N ASN A 242 10.25 1.25 7.60
CA ASN A 242 10.63 1.11 6.20
C ASN A 242 9.68 1.88 5.26
N GLY A 243 8.71 2.62 5.80
CA GLY A 243 7.85 3.54 5.06
C GLY A 243 7.57 4.82 5.87
N VAL A 244 7.29 5.91 5.15
CA VAL A 244 7.08 7.26 5.70
C VAL A 244 6.06 8.01 4.86
#